data_AF-A0A428NH13-F1
#
_entry.id   AF-A0A428NH13-F1
#
_cell.length_a   1.000
_cell.length_b   1.000
_cell.length_c   1.000
_cell.angle_alpha   90.00
_cell.angle_beta   90.00
_cell.angle_gamma   90.00
#
_symmetry.space_group_name_H-M   'P 1'
#
loop_
_entity.id
_entity.type
_entity.pdbx_description
1 polymer ?
#
loop_
_entity_poly.entity_id
_entity_poly.type
_entity_poly.pdbx_seq_one_letter_code
_entity_poly.pdbx_strand_id
1 'polypeptide(L)'
;MTESGTPKPEARLDALGIFWIVFALAWTFILAGGMYFLWRRRDMPLLRIRGLPLSFAAIILLHLYWGAVQTGYVYFPLWTPEGEFWIMSTYFPFGVALFHASNSRFLHVAKQQKELFAMDEKSPSKTNRSRPGSLIARFKSLDYNKKIYITIGAGMAVQLILTVTMFLISRKFHPSFGIPGTELHPGSEEYRKSQMGKGWEWWPSVFWQFFWAWIVAPYILWQARGVNDTQGWRTQTIACCLASLHATPMWLIALYVPAMAPVNKYWIPPQWLAISIMMIEIFTVFLPCVEVIRHQTLRQETLDSIAQWQLNKKAASKGARSVATGSTTVAVSAFTAWSKDGSVKSSGSGESILTMEALEYVLERNPEPLQQFSALRDFSGENIAFLRAVAEWKASLPPAVRDPEKIKDASVQELVRERFNSALRIYTNFVSSRDAEFQVNLSSQDLRKLEAVFESSARILYGDKRNVDPATPFDSFAMTTKVKSSSASSHGSETGIMTESINNDVEQIGDKALYWGDIPEGFDAGVFDDAEGSIKYLVLTNTWPKFVKDRRCSIDSNDTLEAGNGIPTAR
;
A
#
# COMPACT_ATOMS: atom_id res chain seq x y z
N MET A 1 67.98 21.23 2.49
CA MET A 1 66.93 20.72 1.58
C MET A 1 65.64 20.76 2.36
N THR A 2 64.78 21.73 2.05
CA THR A 2 63.49 21.94 2.68
C THR A 2 62.54 20.81 2.30
N GLU A 3 62.04 20.08 3.30
CA GLU A 3 60.90 19.18 3.17
C GLU A 3 59.73 19.98 2.57
N SER A 4 59.40 19.71 1.31
CA SER A 4 58.16 20.16 0.71
C SER A 4 57.02 19.41 1.40
N GLY A 5 56.47 19.99 2.47
CA GLY A 5 55.31 19.48 3.17
C GLY A 5 54.19 19.20 2.19
N THR A 6 53.75 17.94 2.13
CA THR A 6 52.52 17.59 1.45
C THR A 6 51.39 18.44 2.06
N PRO A 7 50.60 19.17 1.25
CA PRO A 7 49.53 20.00 1.78
C PRO A 7 48.57 19.13 2.59
N LYS A 8 48.21 19.58 3.78
CA LYS A 8 47.24 18.89 4.64
C LYS A 8 45.95 18.71 3.84
N PRO A 9 45.26 17.56 3.99
CA PRO A 9 43.97 17.38 3.34
C PRO A 9 43.01 18.46 3.85
N GLU A 10 42.42 19.21 2.93
CA GLU A 10 41.45 20.28 3.20
C GLU A 10 40.14 20.02 2.45
N ALA A 11 39.02 20.48 3.01
CA ALA A 11 37.73 20.42 2.34
C ALA A 11 37.74 21.27 1.07
N ARG A 12 37.12 20.79 0.00
CA ARG A 12 36.92 21.58 -1.23
C ARG A 12 35.70 22.48 -1.06
N LEU A 13 35.93 23.71 -0.60
CA LEU A 13 34.91 24.75 -0.43
C LEU A 13 34.96 25.80 -1.56
N ASP A 14 35.37 25.39 -2.75
CA ASP A 14 35.25 26.21 -3.95
C ASP A 14 33.78 26.39 -4.36
N ALA A 15 33.52 27.19 -5.39
CA ALA A 15 32.15 27.46 -5.86
C ALA A 15 31.35 26.18 -6.15
N LEU A 16 32.02 25.13 -6.65
CA LEU A 16 31.40 23.83 -6.90
C LEU A 16 31.06 23.08 -5.60
N GLY A 17 31.97 23.07 -4.62
CA GLY A 17 31.70 22.50 -3.31
C GLY A 17 30.52 23.19 -2.60
N ILE A 18 30.45 24.52 -2.65
CA ILE A 18 29.32 25.29 -2.11
C ILE A 18 28.02 24.92 -2.82
N PHE A 19 28.04 24.82 -4.16
CA PHE A 19 26.87 24.38 -4.93
C PHE A 19 26.35 23.02 -4.44
N TRP A 20 27.23 22.03 -4.28
CA TRP A 20 26.81 20.69 -3.84
C TRP A 20 26.22 20.68 -2.42
N ILE A 21 26.77 21.49 -1.51
CA ILE A 21 26.22 21.63 -0.15
C ILE A 21 24.83 22.28 -0.20
N VAL A 22 24.69 23.39 -0.92
CA VAL A 22 23.41 24.11 -1.03
C VAL A 22 22.35 23.23 -1.71
N PHE A 23 22.74 22.52 -2.77
CA PHE A 23 21.85 21.58 -3.47
C PHE A 23 21.41 20.44 -2.55
N ALA A 24 22.33 19.83 -1.81
CA ALA A 24 22.02 18.79 -0.85
C ALA A 24 21.03 19.27 0.21
N LEU A 25 21.31 20.43 0.84
CA LEU A 25 20.44 21.00 1.86
C LEU A 25 19.05 21.35 1.30
N ALA A 26 18.98 22.04 0.16
CA ALA A 26 17.72 22.42 -0.47
C ALA A 26 16.86 21.18 -0.77
N TRP A 27 17.47 20.14 -1.35
CA TRP A 27 16.77 18.90 -1.65
C TRP A 27 16.29 18.17 -0.39
N THR A 28 17.12 18.09 0.66
CA THR A 28 16.73 17.51 1.95
C THR A 28 15.51 18.22 2.54
N PHE A 29 15.45 19.56 2.52
CA PHE A 29 14.29 20.29 3.02
C PHE A 29 13.03 20.08 2.20
N ILE A 30 13.15 20.04 0.86
CA ILE A 30 12.03 19.77 -0.04
C ILE A 30 11.48 18.36 0.19
N LEU A 31 12.36 17.36 0.29
CA LEU A 31 11.99 15.97 0.57
C LEU A 31 11.34 15.82 1.94
N ALA A 32 11.95 16.37 2.99
CA ALA A 32 11.41 16.35 4.34
C ALA A 32 10.02 17.03 4.42
N GLY A 33 9.84 18.14 3.69
CA GLY A 33 8.54 18.80 3.57
C GLY A 33 7.47 17.91 2.93
N GLY A 34 7.82 17.19 1.86
CA GLY A 34 6.94 16.20 1.23
C GLY A 34 6.59 15.04 2.17
N MET A 35 7.58 14.46 2.85
CA MET A 35 7.36 13.38 3.81
C MET A 35 6.48 13.84 4.99
N TYR A 36 6.71 15.05 5.51
CA TYR A 36 5.89 15.64 6.56
C TYR A 36 4.43 15.87 6.10
N PHE A 37 4.22 16.37 4.88
CA PHE A 37 2.90 16.53 4.31
C PHE A 37 2.12 15.21 4.24
N LEU A 38 2.77 14.14 3.77
CA LEU A 38 2.19 12.80 3.73
C LEU A 38 1.92 12.25 5.12
N TRP A 39 2.85 12.42 6.06
CA TRP A 39 2.69 11.96 7.44
C TRP A 39 1.48 12.59 8.12
N ARG A 40 1.30 13.91 7.94
CA ARG A 40 0.16 14.64 8.51
C ARG A 40 -1.19 14.17 7.96
N ARG A 41 -1.20 13.53 6.80
CA ARG A 41 -2.40 13.03 6.11
C ARG A 41 -2.46 11.50 6.06
N ARG A 42 -1.64 10.80 6.85
CA ARG A 42 -1.53 9.34 6.89
C ARG A 42 -2.85 8.60 7.12
N ASP A 43 -3.85 9.27 7.69
CA ASP A 43 -5.18 8.73 7.92
C ASP A 43 -6.01 8.54 6.65
N MET A 44 -5.58 9.10 5.52
CA MET A 44 -6.25 8.89 4.25
C MET A 44 -6.08 7.43 3.77
N PRO A 45 -7.15 6.74 3.33
CA PRO A 45 -7.06 5.34 2.88
C PRO A 45 -5.97 5.09 1.82
N LEU A 46 -5.84 6.01 0.86
CA LEU A 46 -4.77 6.06 -0.15
C LEU A 46 -3.37 5.88 0.44
N LEU A 47 -3.10 6.52 1.58
CA LEU A 47 -1.78 6.52 2.23
C LEU A 47 -1.61 5.35 3.21
N ARG A 48 -2.70 4.87 3.81
CA ARG A 48 -2.69 3.69 4.71
C ARG A 48 -2.25 2.42 3.98
N ILE A 49 -2.76 2.21 2.77
CA ILE A 49 -2.43 1.02 1.95
C ILE A 49 -0.93 0.98 1.61
N ARG A 50 -0.32 2.15 1.39
CA ARG A 50 1.10 2.28 1.03
C ARG A 50 2.08 1.95 2.16
N GLY A 51 1.65 1.98 3.43
CA GLY A 51 2.51 1.68 4.57
C GLY A 51 3.67 2.68 4.71
N LEU A 52 3.35 3.95 4.98
CA LEU A 52 4.30 5.06 5.04
C LEU A 52 5.56 4.80 5.91
N PRO A 53 5.49 4.16 7.09
CA PRO A 53 6.69 3.97 7.91
C PRO A 53 7.82 3.19 7.20
N LEU A 54 7.44 2.13 6.48
CA LEU A 54 8.39 1.29 5.75
C LEU A 54 8.95 2.02 4.53
N SER A 55 8.10 2.76 3.81
CA SER A 55 8.52 3.61 2.70
C SER A 55 9.48 4.71 3.16
N PHE A 56 9.16 5.39 4.26
CA PHE A 56 9.99 6.45 4.82
C PHE A 56 11.33 5.92 5.34
N ALA A 57 11.36 4.74 5.97
CA ALA A 57 12.62 4.12 6.37
C ALA A 57 13.52 3.83 5.15
N ALA A 58 12.94 3.35 4.05
CA ALA A 58 13.66 3.15 2.79
C ALA A 58 14.21 4.46 2.24
N ILE A 59 13.36 5.49 2.14
CA ILE A 59 13.73 6.81 1.60
C ILE A 59 14.77 7.50 2.48
N ILE A 60 14.69 7.42 3.80
CA ILE A 60 15.69 8.00 4.69
C ILE A 60 17.06 7.35 4.45
N LEU A 61 17.15 6.02 4.36
CA LEU A 61 18.43 5.35 4.08
C LEU A 61 18.99 5.71 2.71
N LEU A 62 18.14 5.73 1.68
CA LEU A 62 18.55 6.16 0.33
C LEU A 62 18.98 7.62 0.32
N HIS A 63 18.29 8.50 1.05
CA HIS A 63 18.60 9.92 1.13
C HIS A 63 19.91 10.19 1.89
N LEU A 64 20.19 9.44 2.97
CA LEU A 64 21.46 9.52 3.68
C LEU A 64 22.63 9.12 2.77
N TYR A 65 22.44 8.07 1.98
CA TYR A 65 23.40 7.71 0.94
C TYR A 65 23.55 8.80 -0.12
N TRP A 66 22.42 9.33 -0.62
CA TRP A 66 22.39 10.38 -1.62
C TRP A 66 23.13 11.63 -1.13
N GLY A 67 22.85 12.10 0.09
CA GLY A 67 23.48 13.28 0.67
C GLY A 67 24.98 13.10 0.88
N ALA A 68 25.41 11.91 1.33
CA ALA A 68 26.82 11.55 1.42
C ALA A 68 27.48 11.66 0.04
N VAL A 69 26.94 10.98 -0.97
CA VAL A 69 27.51 11.02 -2.32
C VAL A 69 27.47 12.42 -2.94
N GLN A 70 26.42 13.19 -2.71
CA GLN A 70 26.26 14.53 -3.28
C GLN A 70 27.31 15.50 -2.73
N THR A 71 27.60 15.40 -1.43
CA THR A 71 28.62 16.20 -0.75
C THR A 71 30.01 15.56 -0.79
N GLY A 72 30.13 14.37 -1.39
CA GLY A 72 31.38 13.62 -1.51
C GLY A 72 32.51 14.44 -2.10
N TYR A 73 32.23 15.25 -3.12
CA TYR A 73 33.24 16.16 -3.71
C TYR A 73 33.94 17.05 -2.66
N VAL A 74 33.20 17.52 -1.64
CA VAL A 74 33.69 18.43 -0.61
C VAL A 74 34.57 17.70 0.41
N TYR A 75 34.09 16.56 0.91
CA TYR A 75 34.71 15.87 2.05
C TYR A 75 35.66 14.74 1.67
N PHE A 76 35.66 14.23 0.42
CA PHE A 76 36.54 13.13 -0.01
C PHE A 76 38.02 13.33 0.33
N PRO A 77 38.60 14.56 0.23
CA PRO A 77 39.99 14.78 0.63
C PRO A 77 40.26 14.51 2.12
N LEU A 78 39.26 14.72 2.98
CA LEU A 78 39.33 14.60 4.44
C LEU A 78 38.95 13.22 4.95
N TRP A 79 38.30 12.40 4.13
CA TRP A 79 37.55 11.24 4.58
C TRP A 79 38.35 9.95 4.54
N THR A 80 38.00 9.01 5.43
CA THR A 80 38.65 7.70 5.44
C THR A 80 37.97 6.75 4.46
N PRO A 81 38.72 6.04 3.62
CA PRO A 81 38.19 5.12 2.61
C PRO A 81 37.34 3.97 3.17
N GLU A 82 37.53 3.61 4.43
CA GLU A 82 36.71 2.63 5.13
C GLU A 82 35.27 3.13 5.30
N GLY A 83 35.09 4.42 5.58
CA GLY A 83 33.77 5.02 5.71
C GLY A 83 32.98 5.00 4.40
N GLU A 84 33.66 5.19 3.26
CA GLU A 84 33.05 5.06 1.94
C GLU A 84 32.51 3.63 1.71
N PHE A 85 33.30 2.61 2.03
CA PHE A 85 32.90 1.22 1.90
C PHE A 85 31.64 0.89 2.73
N TRP A 86 31.58 1.36 3.98
CA TRP A 86 30.44 1.11 4.86
C TRP A 86 29.16 1.81 4.38
N ILE A 87 29.24 3.10 4.01
CA ILE A 87 28.07 3.84 3.50
C ILE A 87 27.52 3.16 2.24
N MET A 88 28.40 2.79 1.31
CA MET A 88 28.02 2.19 0.04
C MET A 88 27.47 0.77 0.19
N SER A 89 28.00 -0.01 1.13
CA SER A 89 27.60 -1.42 1.30
C SER A 89 26.46 -1.63 2.29
N THR A 90 26.00 -0.57 2.97
CA THR A 90 24.87 -0.63 3.92
C THR A 90 23.70 0.25 3.50
N TYR A 91 23.87 1.58 3.43
CA TYR A 91 22.75 2.51 3.27
C TYR A 91 22.02 2.28 1.95
N PHE A 92 22.76 2.15 0.86
CA PHE A 92 22.19 1.89 -0.45
C PHE A 92 21.43 0.54 -0.52
N PRO A 93 22.07 -0.63 -0.28
CA PRO A 93 21.37 -1.90 -0.42
C PRO A 93 20.23 -2.07 0.59
N PHE A 94 20.35 -1.52 1.80
CA PHE A 94 19.25 -1.56 2.78
C PHE A 94 18.09 -0.67 2.36
N GLY A 95 18.38 0.54 1.86
CA GLY A 95 17.37 1.42 1.31
C GLY A 95 16.59 0.78 0.16
N VAL A 96 17.30 0.14 -0.79
CA VAL A 96 16.67 -0.59 -1.90
C VAL A 96 15.86 -1.79 -1.39
N ALA A 97 16.38 -2.57 -0.44
CA ALA A 97 15.68 -3.72 0.13
C ALA A 97 14.35 -3.32 0.81
N LEU A 98 14.37 -2.26 1.63
CA LEU A 98 13.16 -1.72 2.26
C LEU A 98 12.19 -1.11 1.23
N PHE A 99 12.72 -0.49 0.17
CA PHE A 99 11.89 0.03 -0.91
C PHE A 99 11.13 -1.11 -1.62
N HIS A 100 11.80 -2.23 -1.90
CA HIS A 100 11.14 -3.42 -2.43
C HIS A 100 10.11 -4.01 -1.47
N ALA A 101 10.38 -3.99 -0.16
CA ALA A 101 9.42 -4.40 0.86
C ALA A 101 8.11 -3.60 0.75
N SER A 102 8.24 -2.28 0.69
CA SER A 102 7.12 -1.35 0.58
C SER A 102 6.31 -1.58 -0.70
N ASN A 103 6.98 -1.75 -1.86
CA ASN A 103 6.27 -2.00 -3.12
C ASN A 103 5.60 -3.38 -3.17
N SER A 104 6.20 -4.40 -2.54
CA SER A 104 5.65 -5.77 -2.52
C SER A 104 4.38 -5.87 -1.67
N ARG A 105 4.31 -5.11 -0.56
CA ARG A 105 3.11 -5.01 0.28
C ARG A 105 1.90 -4.53 -0.52
N PHE A 106 2.08 -3.51 -1.36
CA PHE A 106 0.99 -2.99 -2.20
C PHE A 106 0.48 -4.04 -3.20
N LEU A 107 1.40 -4.73 -3.89
CA LEU A 107 1.06 -5.82 -4.83
C LEU A 107 0.21 -6.91 -4.18
N HIS A 108 0.47 -7.21 -2.91
CA HIS A 108 -0.29 -8.20 -2.18
C HIS A 108 -1.70 -7.73 -1.85
N VAL A 109 -1.85 -6.51 -1.33
CA VAL A 109 -3.17 -5.93 -1.06
C VAL A 109 -4.02 -5.91 -2.33
N ALA A 110 -3.42 -5.51 -3.47
CA ALA A 110 -4.10 -5.51 -4.76
C ALA A 110 -4.56 -6.92 -5.20
N LYS A 111 -3.72 -7.95 -4.98
CA LYS A 111 -4.08 -9.34 -5.30
C LYS A 111 -5.19 -9.88 -4.39
N GLN A 112 -5.13 -9.60 -3.10
CA GLN A 112 -6.16 -10.02 -2.15
C GLN A 112 -7.51 -9.36 -2.44
N GLN A 113 -7.54 -8.04 -2.67
CA GLN A 113 -8.76 -7.34 -3.06
C GLN A 113 -9.36 -7.90 -4.36
N LYS A 114 -8.52 -8.26 -5.34
CA LYS A 114 -8.95 -8.94 -6.55
C LYS A 114 -9.56 -10.32 -6.27
N GLU A 115 -8.88 -11.14 -5.48
CA GLU A 115 -9.31 -12.51 -5.17
C GLU A 115 -10.61 -12.54 -4.35
N LEU A 116 -10.78 -11.61 -3.42
CA LEU A 116 -11.94 -11.56 -2.52
C LEU A 116 -13.16 -10.91 -3.14
N PHE A 117 -12.99 -9.85 -3.94
CA PHE A 117 -14.10 -8.98 -4.34
C PHE A 117 -14.35 -8.89 -5.84
N ALA A 118 -13.44 -9.40 -6.69
CA ALA A 118 -13.54 -9.24 -8.16
C ALA A 118 -13.60 -10.56 -8.95
N MET A 119 -13.38 -11.73 -8.33
CA MET A 119 -13.52 -13.02 -9.02
C MET A 119 -14.87 -13.67 -8.70
N ASP A 120 -15.66 -13.98 -9.73
CA ASP A 120 -16.97 -14.65 -9.64
C ASP A 120 -16.87 -16.18 -9.46
N GLU A 121 -15.67 -16.74 -9.62
CA GLU A 121 -15.43 -18.17 -9.41
C GLU A 121 -14.74 -18.41 -8.08
N LYS A 122 -15.33 -19.31 -7.29
CA LYS A 122 -14.68 -20.03 -6.20
C LYS A 122 -13.41 -20.68 -6.74
N SER A 123 -12.30 -19.94 -6.74
CA SER A 123 -10.98 -20.56 -6.80
C SER A 123 -10.93 -21.52 -5.60
N PRO A 124 -10.83 -22.84 -5.82
CA PRO A 124 -10.67 -23.76 -4.70
C PRO A 124 -9.38 -23.34 -4.02
N SER A 125 -9.49 -22.85 -2.79
CA SER A 125 -8.31 -22.57 -1.96
C SER A 125 -7.42 -23.81 -2.04
N LYS A 126 -6.25 -23.67 -2.68
CA LYS A 126 -5.27 -24.74 -2.71
C LYS A 126 -4.68 -24.80 -1.31
N THR A 127 -5.37 -25.49 -0.40
CA THR A 127 -4.86 -25.84 0.91
C THR A 127 -3.70 -26.80 0.69
N ASN A 128 -2.50 -26.25 0.56
CA ASN A 128 -1.29 -27.04 0.59
C ASN A 128 -1.13 -27.47 2.06
N ARG A 129 -1.65 -28.67 2.39
CA ARG A 129 -1.45 -29.31 3.69
C ARG A 129 0.04 -29.59 3.86
N SER A 130 0.78 -28.63 4.41
CA SER A 130 2.18 -28.84 4.77
C SER A 130 2.24 -29.65 6.04
N ARG A 131 2.89 -30.82 5.98
CA ARG A 131 3.18 -31.67 7.14
C ARG A 131 3.87 -30.84 8.25
N PRO A 132 3.40 -30.90 9.50
CA PRO A 132 4.03 -30.18 10.60
C PRO A 132 5.38 -30.84 10.91
N GLY A 133 6.45 -30.05 10.90
CA GLY A 133 7.79 -30.53 11.27
C GLY A 133 8.96 -29.76 10.66
N SER A 134 8.77 -28.99 9.60
CA SER A 134 9.86 -28.25 8.94
C SER A 134 9.76 -26.73 9.14
N LEU A 135 10.90 -26.05 9.30
CA LEU A 135 11.01 -24.58 9.29
C LEU A 135 10.35 -23.97 8.04
N ILE A 136 10.37 -24.68 6.91
CA ILE A 136 9.71 -24.27 5.67
C ILE A 136 8.19 -24.31 5.79
N ALA A 137 7.63 -25.30 6.51
CA ALA A 137 6.19 -25.38 6.77
C ALA A 137 5.73 -24.26 7.70
N ARG A 138 6.51 -23.97 8.75
CA ARG A 138 6.28 -22.81 9.63
C ARG A 138 6.38 -21.49 8.89
N PHE A 139 7.35 -21.33 7.99
CA PHE A 139 7.43 -20.12 7.16
C PHE A 139 6.24 -19.99 6.21
N LYS A 140 5.79 -21.09 5.59
CA LYS A 140 4.61 -21.11 4.71
C LYS A 140 3.31 -20.77 5.44
N SER A 141 3.20 -21.04 6.74
CA SER A 141 1.99 -20.72 7.53
C SER A 141 1.95 -19.29 8.08
N LEU A 142 2.99 -18.48 7.89
CA LEU A 142 3.02 -17.09 8.38
C LEU A 142 2.17 -16.14 7.52
N ASP A 143 1.63 -15.10 8.17
CA ASP A 143 0.99 -13.98 7.47
C ASP A 143 1.94 -13.37 6.45
N TYR A 144 1.39 -12.88 5.34
CA TYR A 144 2.19 -12.37 4.23
C TYR A 144 3.14 -11.23 4.64
N ASN A 145 2.67 -10.29 5.48
CA ASN A 145 3.50 -9.21 5.99
C ASN A 145 4.69 -9.75 6.81
N LYS A 146 4.48 -10.77 7.67
CA LYS A 146 5.56 -11.43 8.41
C LYS A 146 6.56 -12.10 7.46
N LYS A 147 6.06 -12.79 6.42
CA LYS A 147 6.91 -13.43 5.41
C LYS A 147 7.81 -12.40 4.72
N ILE A 148 7.24 -11.28 4.25
CA ILE A 148 8.03 -10.19 3.64
C ILE A 148 9.09 -9.67 4.61
N TYR A 149 8.72 -9.30 5.83
CA TYR A 149 9.66 -8.72 6.79
C TYR A 149 10.79 -9.70 7.15
N ILE A 150 10.48 -10.98 7.33
CA ILE A 150 11.48 -12.01 7.61
C ILE A 150 12.39 -12.22 6.40
N THR A 151 11.84 -12.33 5.18
CA THR A 151 12.64 -12.54 3.97
C THR A 151 13.58 -11.36 3.71
N ILE A 152 13.08 -10.13 3.83
CA ILE A 152 13.86 -8.93 3.57
C ILE A 152 14.86 -8.67 4.70
N GLY A 153 14.46 -8.86 5.95
CA GLY A 153 15.36 -8.80 7.10
C GLY A 153 16.48 -9.84 7.02
N ALA A 154 16.17 -11.06 6.59
CA ALA A 154 17.18 -12.09 6.35
C ALA A 154 18.13 -11.69 5.21
N GLY A 155 17.61 -11.14 4.10
CA GLY A 155 18.43 -10.62 3.01
C GLY A 155 19.36 -9.48 3.44
N MET A 156 18.86 -8.53 4.25
CA MET A 156 19.66 -7.46 4.84
C MET A 156 20.73 -8.00 5.80
N ALA A 157 20.40 -9.01 6.62
CA ALA A 157 21.37 -9.66 7.50
C ALA A 157 22.46 -10.39 6.71
N VAL A 158 22.11 -11.12 5.64
CA VAL A 158 23.08 -11.74 4.74
C VAL A 158 23.97 -10.68 4.09
N GLN A 159 23.41 -9.57 3.61
CA GLN A 159 24.18 -8.46 3.07
C GLN A 159 25.14 -7.86 4.11
N LEU A 160 24.70 -7.70 5.35
CA LEU A 160 25.55 -7.20 6.43
C LEU A 160 26.71 -8.17 6.72
N ILE A 161 26.42 -9.47 6.83
CA ILE A 161 27.42 -10.50 7.06
C ILE A 161 28.44 -10.52 5.93
N LEU A 162 27.99 -10.45 4.67
CA LEU A 162 28.88 -10.37 3.51
C LEU A 162 29.74 -9.11 3.57
N THR A 163 29.15 -7.94 3.89
CA THR A 163 29.87 -6.67 4.01
C THR A 163 30.95 -6.73 5.09
N VAL A 164 30.61 -7.22 6.28
CA VAL A 164 31.55 -7.41 7.40
C VAL A 164 32.66 -8.38 6.99
N THR A 165 32.31 -9.48 6.34
CA THR A 165 33.28 -10.50 5.91
C THR A 165 34.25 -9.92 4.88
N MET A 166 33.76 -9.19 3.88
CA MET A 166 34.61 -8.52 2.88
C MET A 166 35.54 -7.49 3.51
N PHE A 167 35.03 -6.71 4.46
CA PHE A 167 35.82 -5.72 5.19
C PHE A 167 36.97 -6.37 5.96
N LEU A 168 36.67 -7.42 6.73
CA LEU A 168 37.67 -8.11 7.56
C LEU A 168 38.70 -8.88 6.73
N ILE A 169 38.28 -9.48 5.62
CA ILE A 169 39.15 -10.32 4.79
C ILE A 169 40.11 -9.51 3.92
N SER A 170 39.71 -8.31 3.49
CA SER A 170 40.53 -7.50 2.58
C SER A 170 41.60 -6.70 3.32
N ARG A 171 42.88 -6.99 3.03
CA ARG A 171 44.04 -6.22 3.52
C ARG A 171 44.07 -4.77 3.01
N LYS A 172 43.20 -4.46 2.06
CA LYS A 172 42.94 -3.11 1.56
C LYS A 172 42.53 -2.13 2.66
N PHE A 173 41.76 -2.59 3.64
CA PHE A 173 41.28 -1.78 4.76
C PHE A 173 42.13 -1.97 6.03
N HIS A 174 42.93 -3.04 6.05
CA HIS A 174 43.67 -3.48 7.24
C HIS A 174 45.13 -3.81 6.88
N PRO A 175 46.08 -2.90 7.12
CA PRO A 175 47.49 -3.14 6.79
C PRO A 175 48.13 -4.35 7.52
N SER A 176 47.58 -4.76 8.66
CA SER A 176 48.14 -5.80 9.54
C SER A 176 47.40 -7.13 9.52
N PHE A 177 46.23 -7.23 8.86
CA PHE A 177 45.34 -8.40 8.95
C PHE A 177 44.53 -8.58 7.67
N GLY A 178 44.21 -9.83 7.30
CA GLY A 178 43.45 -10.18 6.09
C GLY A 178 44.21 -11.16 5.18
N ILE A 179 43.63 -11.49 4.02
CA ILE A 179 44.20 -12.44 3.05
C ILE A 179 45.37 -11.80 2.27
N PRO A 180 46.59 -12.40 2.29
CA PRO A 180 47.71 -11.95 1.47
C PRO A 180 47.35 -11.88 -0.02
N GLY A 181 47.84 -10.86 -0.74
CA GLY A 181 47.49 -10.62 -2.15
C GLY A 181 46.24 -9.76 -2.38
N THR A 182 45.53 -9.35 -1.32
CA THR A 182 44.46 -8.34 -1.36
C THR A 182 44.93 -6.93 -0.96
N GLU A 183 46.22 -6.79 -0.64
CA GLU A 183 46.82 -5.53 -0.25
C GLU A 183 46.95 -4.56 -1.44
N LEU A 184 46.89 -3.25 -1.17
CA LEU A 184 47.18 -2.27 -2.20
C LEU A 184 48.64 -2.37 -2.61
N HIS A 185 48.87 -2.51 -3.91
CA HIS A 185 50.22 -2.44 -4.44
C HIS A 185 50.87 -1.07 -4.12
N PRO A 186 52.18 -1.05 -3.81
CA PRO A 186 52.91 0.20 -3.61
C PRO A 186 52.72 1.14 -4.80
N GLY A 187 52.37 2.39 -4.55
CA GLY A 187 52.08 3.39 -5.58
C GLY A 187 51.94 4.80 -5.01
N SER A 188 51.66 5.77 -5.87
CA SER A 188 51.40 7.16 -5.45
C SER A 188 50.14 7.25 -4.58
N GLU A 189 50.03 8.26 -3.71
CA GLU A 189 48.83 8.50 -2.89
C GLU A 189 47.55 8.66 -3.74
N GLU A 190 47.66 9.27 -4.91
CA GLU A 190 46.55 9.40 -5.86
C GLU A 190 46.13 8.05 -6.45
N TYR A 191 47.10 7.21 -6.82
CA TYR A 191 46.84 5.84 -7.24
C TYR A 191 46.16 5.06 -6.12
N ARG A 192 46.67 5.18 -4.89
CA ARG A 192 46.14 4.52 -3.70
C ARG A 192 44.67 4.87 -3.47
N LYS A 193 44.33 6.17 -3.48
CA LYS A 193 42.94 6.66 -3.38
C LYS A 193 42.05 6.15 -4.51
N SER A 194 42.56 6.13 -5.74
CA SER A 194 41.78 5.66 -6.91
C SER A 194 41.45 4.17 -6.86
N GLN A 195 42.33 3.36 -6.26
CA GLN A 195 42.12 1.92 -6.09
C GLN A 195 41.17 1.61 -4.95
N MET A 196 40.93 2.53 -4.02
CA MET A 196 40.08 2.26 -2.86
C MET A 196 38.62 2.01 -3.21
N GLY A 197 38.07 2.76 -4.16
CA GLY A 197 36.74 2.54 -4.73
C GLY A 197 36.62 1.41 -5.77
N LYS A 198 37.68 0.62 -6.01
CA LYS A 198 37.70 -0.44 -7.05
C LYS A 198 38.13 -1.78 -6.47
N GLY A 199 37.54 -2.88 -6.92
CA GLY A 199 38.00 -4.22 -6.55
C GLY A 199 36.86 -5.19 -6.29
N TRP A 200 37.24 -6.43 -5.97
CA TRP A 200 36.30 -7.52 -5.73
C TRP A 200 35.52 -7.34 -4.41
N GLU A 201 36.02 -6.52 -3.48
CA GLU A 201 35.36 -6.22 -2.20
C GLU A 201 33.97 -5.59 -2.39
N TRP A 202 33.78 -4.92 -3.52
CA TRP A 202 32.54 -4.24 -3.89
C TRP A 202 31.52 -5.16 -4.54
N TRP A 203 31.91 -6.40 -4.88
CA TRP A 203 31.08 -7.33 -5.64
C TRP A 203 29.73 -7.63 -4.99
N PRO A 204 29.61 -7.85 -3.66
CA PRO A 204 28.30 -8.08 -3.06
C PRO A 204 27.33 -6.92 -3.31
N SER A 205 27.80 -5.68 -3.14
CA SER A 205 26.98 -4.47 -3.34
C SER A 205 26.62 -4.27 -4.82
N VAL A 206 27.58 -4.46 -5.74
CA VAL A 206 27.38 -4.36 -7.20
C VAL A 206 26.42 -5.44 -7.71
N PHE A 207 26.62 -6.68 -7.28
CA PHE A 207 25.81 -7.83 -7.72
C PHE A 207 24.35 -7.63 -7.35
N TRP A 208 24.07 -7.25 -6.10
CA TRP A 208 22.69 -7.03 -5.68
C TRP A 208 22.06 -5.86 -6.43
N GLN A 209 22.77 -4.75 -6.60
CA GLN A 209 22.31 -3.63 -7.42
C GLN A 209 21.88 -4.07 -8.82
N PHE A 210 22.74 -4.85 -9.50
CA PHE A 210 22.45 -5.34 -10.84
C PHE A 210 21.28 -6.32 -10.85
N PHE A 211 21.26 -7.29 -9.93
CA PHE A 211 20.19 -8.26 -9.80
C PHE A 211 18.81 -7.60 -9.61
N TRP A 212 18.72 -6.60 -8.72
CA TRP A 212 17.47 -5.88 -8.50
C TRP A 212 17.04 -5.05 -9.71
N ALA A 213 17.94 -4.26 -10.29
CA ALA A 213 17.61 -3.36 -11.39
C ALA A 213 17.37 -4.09 -12.72
N TRP A 214 18.05 -5.20 -12.99
CA TRP A 214 18.04 -5.85 -14.30
C TRP A 214 17.32 -7.20 -14.34
N ILE A 215 17.03 -7.83 -13.20
CA ILE A 215 16.26 -9.07 -13.14
C ILE A 215 14.91 -8.83 -12.47
N VAL A 216 14.91 -8.31 -11.25
CA VAL A 216 13.68 -8.16 -10.47
C VAL A 216 12.82 -7.02 -10.99
N ALA A 217 13.39 -5.86 -11.30
CA ALA A 217 12.62 -4.73 -11.80
C ALA A 217 11.88 -5.06 -13.12
N PRO A 218 12.48 -5.69 -14.14
CA PRO A 218 11.75 -6.16 -15.31
C PRO A 218 10.63 -7.17 -14.99
N TYR A 219 10.85 -8.08 -14.04
CA TYR A 219 9.81 -9.00 -13.58
C TYR A 219 8.62 -8.26 -12.94
N ILE A 220 8.89 -7.28 -12.07
CA ILE A 220 7.84 -6.45 -11.45
C ILE A 220 7.12 -5.62 -12.52
N LEU A 221 7.85 -5.02 -13.46
CA LEU A 221 7.29 -4.29 -14.60
C LEU A 221 6.35 -5.18 -15.42
N TRP A 222 6.71 -6.44 -15.65
CA TRP A 222 5.87 -7.41 -16.34
C TRP A 222 4.57 -7.69 -15.58
N GLN A 223 4.67 -7.94 -14.26
CA GLN A 223 3.52 -8.19 -13.40
C GLN A 223 2.59 -6.97 -13.31
N ALA A 224 3.14 -5.76 -13.35
CA ALA A 224 2.38 -4.51 -13.21
C ALA A 224 1.62 -4.08 -14.49
N ARG A 225 1.87 -4.70 -15.66
CA ARG A 225 1.28 -4.25 -16.95
C ARG A 225 -0.23 -4.26 -16.98
N GLY A 226 -0.86 -5.21 -16.29
CA GLY A 226 -2.31 -5.38 -16.25
C GLY A 226 -3.02 -4.62 -15.13
N VAL A 227 -2.30 -3.84 -14.31
CA VAL A 227 -2.88 -3.13 -13.16
C VAL A 227 -3.22 -1.71 -13.58
N ASN A 228 -4.49 -1.32 -13.47
CA ASN A 228 -4.94 0.06 -13.74
C ASN A 228 -5.42 0.70 -12.44
N ASP A 229 -4.49 1.09 -11.57
CA ASP A 229 -4.84 1.68 -10.28
C ASP A 229 -5.13 3.18 -10.36
N THR A 230 -6.00 3.66 -9.47
CA THR A 230 -6.31 5.09 -9.32
C THR A 230 -5.39 5.80 -8.31
N GLN A 231 -4.51 5.03 -7.66
CA GLN A 231 -3.63 5.46 -6.58
C GLN A 231 -2.19 5.71 -7.05
N GLY A 232 -1.96 5.76 -8.38
CA GLY A 232 -0.68 5.93 -9.09
C GLY A 232 0.51 5.09 -8.62
N TRP A 233 0.27 3.98 -7.94
CA TRP A 233 1.28 3.01 -7.54
C TRP A 233 1.96 2.39 -8.74
N ARG A 234 1.22 2.04 -9.80
CA ARG A 234 1.81 1.50 -11.03
C ARG A 234 2.77 2.52 -11.64
N THR A 235 2.34 3.77 -11.76
CA THR A 235 3.17 4.85 -12.32
C THR A 235 4.44 5.03 -11.52
N GLN A 236 4.33 5.08 -10.19
CA GLN A 236 5.49 5.14 -9.30
C GLN A 236 6.44 3.96 -9.54
N THR A 237 5.93 2.73 -9.53
CA THR A 237 6.74 1.52 -9.66
C THR A 237 7.46 1.49 -11.00
N ILE A 238 6.74 1.77 -12.10
CA ILE A 238 7.33 1.82 -13.44
C ILE A 238 8.43 2.88 -13.52
N ALA A 239 8.15 4.08 -13.04
CA ALA A 239 9.09 5.18 -13.10
C ALA A 239 10.36 4.92 -12.26
N CYS A 240 10.22 4.35 -11.06
CA CYS A 240 11.35 3.97 -10.22
C CYS A 240 12.21 2.86 -10.85
N CYS A 241 11.58 1.85 -11.45
CA CYS A 241 12.29 0.78 -12.15
C CYS A 241 13.10 1.33 -13.33
N LEU A 242 12.49 2.18 -14.17
CA LEU A 242 13.17 2.79 -15.32
C LEU A 242 14.30 3.72 -14.89
N ALA A 243 14.07 4.54 -13.86
CA ALA A 243 15.08 5.45 -13.33
C ALA A 243 16.31 4.72 -12.76
N SER A 244 16.17 3.46 -12.34
CA SER A 244 17.25 2.68 -11.74
C SER A 244 18.13 1.95 -12.77
N LEU A 245 17.67 1.75 -14.02
CA LEU A 245 18.39 0.94 -15.01
C LEU A 245 19.77 1.47 -15.35
N HIS A 246 19.91 2.79 -15.46
CA HIS A 246 21.18 3.44 -15.83
C HIS A 246 22.20 3.48 -14.68
N ALA A 247 21.77 3.33 -13.44
CA ALA A 247 22.53 3.68 -12.24
C ALA A 247 23.83 2.86 -12.13
N THR A 248 23.71 1.53 -12.09
CA THR A 248 24.88 0.62 -11.97
C THR A 248 25.78 0.68 -13.21
N PRO A 249 25.26 0.61 -14.45
CA PRO A 249 26.11 0.74 -15.63
C PRO A 249 26.90 2.04 -15.67
N MET A 250 26.27 3.18 -15.41
CA MET A 250 26.94 4.48 -15.47
C MET A 250 27.97 4.65 -14.35
N TRP A 251 27.68 4.14 -13.15
CA TRP A 251 28.65 4.11 -12.06
C TRP A 251 29.90 3.28 -12.42
N LEU A 252 29.72 2.08 -12.98
CA LEU A 252 30.84 1.24 -13.42
C LEU A 252 31.63 1.87 -14.57
N ILE A 253 30.96 2.49 -15.55
CA ILE A 253 31.61 3.23 -16.63
C ILE A 253 32.46 4.36 -16.06
N ALA A 254 31.94 5.13 -15.12
CA ALA A 254 32.67 6.22 -14.47
C ALA A 254 33.88 5.72 -13.65
N LEU A 255 33.82 4.51 -13.08
CA LEU A 255 34.94 3.92 -12.33
C LEU A 255 36.04 3.33 -13.23
N TYR A 256 35.67 2.65 -14.31
CA TYR A 256 36.60 1.80 -15.07
C TYR A 256 37.03 2.39 -16.42
N VAL A 257 36.27 3.31 -17.01
CA VAL A 257 36.60 3.91 -18.31
C VAL A 257 37.45 5.18 -18.13
N PRO A 258 38.72 5.20 -18.58
CA PRO A 258 39.60 6.36 -18.38
C PRO A 258 39.08 7.66 -19.02
N ALA A 259 38.31 7.55 -20.11
CA ALA A 259 37.70 8.71 -20.77
C ALA A 259 36.69 9.47 -19.89
N MET A 260 36.23 8.89 -18.78
CA MET A 260 35.36 9.58 -17.81
C MET A 260 36.14 10.45 -16.82
N ALA A 261 37.48 10.42 -16.81
CA ALA A 261 38.29 11.22 -15.89
C ALA A 261 37.99 12.74 -15.92
N PRO A 262 37.76 13.39 -17.08
CA PRO A 262 37.38 14.79 -17.13
C PRO A 262 36.03 15.08 -16.46
N VAL A 263 35.08 14.15 -16.58
CA VAL A 263 33.76 14.23 -15.93
C VAL A 263 33.90 14.02 -14.43
N ASN A 264 34.69 13.01 -14.02
CA ASN A 264 34.93 12.64 -12.63
C ASN A 264 35.58 13.74 -11.78
N LYS A 265 36.17 14.76 -12.43
CA LYS A 265 36.67 15.96 -11.76
C LYS A 265 35.55 16.77 -11.09
N TYR A 266 34.37 16.80 -11.71
CA TYR A 266 33.23 17.60 -11.26
C TYR A 266 32.08 16.73 -10.74
N TRP A 267 31.99 15.51 -11.24
CA TRP A 267 30.93 14.55 -10.95
C TRP A 267 31.51 13.21 -10.51
N ILE A 268 31.55 12.94 -9.21
CA ILE A 268 32.19 11.72 -8.70
C ILE A 268 31.42 10.46 -9.13
N PRO A 269 32.10 9.32 -9.39
CA PRO A 269 31.43 8.13 -9.93
C PRO A 269 30.16 7.68 -9.19
N PRO A 270 30.11 7.67 -7.84
CA PRO A 270 28.89 7.27 -7.12
C PRO A 270 27.67 8.17 -7.38
N GLN A 271 27.85 9.43 -7.85
CA GLN A 271 26.73 10.33 -8.12
C GLN A 271 25.80 9.83 -9.24
N TRP A 272 26.25 8.92 -10.10
CA TRP A 272 25.38 8.23 -11.06
C TRP A 272 24.30 7.39 -10.37
N LEU A 273 24.59 6.83 -9.18
CA LEU A 273 23.58 6.17 -8.35
C LEU A 273 22.63 7.19 -7.71
N ALA A 274 23.15 8.37 -7.34
CA ALA A 274 22.38 9.45 -6.73
C ALA A 274 21.26 9.99 -7.64
N ILE A 275 21.47 10.04 -8.97
CA ILE A 275 20.39 10.41 -9.92
C ILE A 275 19.19 9.47 -9.77
N SER A 276 19.44 8.16 -9.72
CA SER A 276 18.37 7.17 -9.58
C SER A 276 17.63 7.31 -8.25
N ILE A 277 18.36 7.59 -7.17
CA ILE A 277 17.76 7.81 -5.85
C ILE A 277 16.89 9.06 -5.85
N MET A 278 17.36 10.16 -6.41
CA MET A 278 16.59 11.40 -6.50
C MET A 278 15.28 11.18 -7.26
N MET A 279 15.30 10.40 -8.34
CA MET A 279 14.08 10.02 -9.07
C MET A 279 13.16 9.11 -8.24
N ILE A 280 13.72 8.14 -7.50
CA ILE A 280 12.94 7.31 -6.57
C ILE A 280 12.26 8.20 -5.52
N GLU A 281 12.99 9.12 -4.89
CA GLU A 281 12.46 10.10 -3.93
C GLU A 281 11.32 10.93 -4.55
N ILE A 282 11.48 11.38 -5.80
CA ILE A 282 10.43 12.12 -6.50
C ILE A 282 9.14 11.31 -6.64
N PHE A 283 9.24 10.08 -7.18
CA PHE A 283 8.07 9.27 -7.46
C PHE A 283 7.46 8.62 -6.21
N THR A 284 8.22 8.48 -5.14
CA THR A 284 7.75 7.86 -3.90
C THR A 284 7.17 8.86 -2.90
N VAL A 285 7.60 10.13 -2.97
CA VAL A 285 7.13 11.18 -2.07
C VAL A 285 6.23 12.19 -2.78
N PHE A 286 6.65 12.77 -3.90
CA PHE A 286 5.88 13.86 -4.52
C PHE A 286 4.68 13.38 -5.35
N LEU A 287 4.78 12.23 -6.01
CA LEU A 287 3.63 11.68 -6.74
C LEU A 287 2.46 11.38 -5.79
N PRO A 288 2.66 10.78 -4.61
CA PRO A 288 1.60 10.64 -3.61
C PRO A 288 1.10 11.99 -3.06
N CYS A 289 1.96 12.99 -2.91
CA CYS A 289 1.51 14.34 -2.53
C CYS A 289 0.53 14.90 -3.56
N VAL A 290 0.84 14.75 -4.86
CA VAL A 290 -0.03 15.18 -5.96
C VAL A 290 -1.34 14.41 -5.96
N GLU A 291 -1.32 13.10 -5.72
CA GLU A 291 -2.53 12.29 -5.61
C GLU A 291 -3.43 12.72 -4.45
N VAL A 292 -2.84 13.01 -3.29
CA VAL A 292 -3.58 13.51 -2.13
C VAL A 292 -4.26 14.84 -2.45
N ILE A 293 -3.56 15.76 -3.11
CA ILE A 293 -4.13 17.05 -3.52
C ILE A 293 -5.28 16.82 -4.51
N ARG A 294 -5.06 16.02 -5.56
CA ARG A 294 -6.09 15.69 -6.56
C ARG A 294 -7.32 15.04 -5.94
N HIS A 295 -7.10 14.13 -4.99
CA HIS A 295 -8.18 13.47 -4.25
C HIS A 295 -8.99 14.46 -3.42
N GLN A 296 -8.33 15.41 -2.75
CA GLN A 296 -9.00 16.45 -1.98
C GLN A 296 -9.79 17.40 -2.87
N THR A 297 -9.21 17.86 -3.97
CA THR A 297 -9.90 18.70 -4.96
C THR A 297 -11.14 17.98 -5.50
N LEU A 298 -11.01 16.73 -5.94
CA LEU A 298 -12.14 15.94 -6.45
C LEU A 298 -13.24 15.75 -5.39
N ARG A 299 -12.85 15.46 -4.15
CA ARG A 299 -13.80 15.33 -3.04
C ARG A 299 -14.51 16.65 -2.76
N GLN A 300 -13.79 17.78 -2.80
CA GLN A 300 -14.38 19.10 -2.58
C GLN A 300 -15.35 19.46 -3.70
N GLU A 301 -14.97 19.26 -4.97
CA GLU A 301 -15.86 19.46 -6.13
C GLU A 301 -17.13 18.61 -6.02
N THR A 302 -17.00 17.36 -5.55
CA THR A 302 -18.14 16.47 -5.32
C THR A 302 -19.05 17.01 -4.22
N LEU A 303 -18.49 17.45 -3.09
CA LEU A 303 -19.26 18.03 -1.99
C LEU A 303 -19.97 19.32 -2.40
N ASP A 304 -19.30 20.18 -3.18
CA ASP A 304 -19.87 21.41 -3.71
C ASP A 304 -21.02 21.11 -4.68
N SER A 305 -20.86 20.11 -5.55
CA SER A 305 -21.93 19.64 -6.45
C SER A 305 -23.13 19.08 -5.68
N ILE A 306 -22.90 18.29 -4.62
CA ILE A 306 -23.96 17.78 -3.75
C ILE A 306 -24.67 18.96 -3.05
N ALA A 307 -23.93 19.94 -2.54
CA ALA A 307 -24.50 21.09 -1.85
C ALA A 307 -25.35 21.95 -2.79
N GLN A 308 -24.88 22.21 -4.02
CA GLN A 308 -25.62 22.93 -5.05
C GLN A 308 -26.92 22.21 -5.42
N TRP A 309 -26.85 20.90 -5.65
CA TRP A 309 -28.05 20.09 -5.91
C TRP A 309 -29.06 20.14 -4.76
N GLN A 310 -28.60 20.05 -3.50
CA GLN A 310 -29.48 20.16 -2.32
C GLN A 310 -30.16 21.53 -2.23
N LEU A 311 -29.46 22.62 -2.57
CA LEU A 311 -30.02 23.97 -2.61
C LEU A 311 -31.08 24.08 -3.72
N ASN A 312 -30.79 23.55 -4.91
CA ASN A 312 -31.72 23.54 -6.04
C ASN A 312 -32.99 22.72 -5.71
N LYS A 313 -32.85 21.57 -5.04
CA LYS A 313 -33.98 20.76 -4.56
C LYS A 313 -34.84 21.51 -3.53
N LYS A 314 -34.21 22.19 -2.57
CA LYS A 314 -34.92 23.02 -1.57
C LYS A 314 -35.60 24.24 -2.20
N ALA A 315 -34.98 24.88 -3.19
CA ALA A 315 -35.57 25.99 -3.94
C ALA A 315 -36.79 25.55 -4.75
N ALA A 316 -36.70 24.41 -5.45
CA ALA A 316 -37.82 23.79 -6.15
C ALA A 316 -38.96 23.37 -5.20
N SER A 317 -38.64 22.94 -3.98
CA SER A 317 -39.63 22.60 -2.96
C SER A 317 -40.30 23.82 -2.32
N LYS A 318 -39.62 24.97 -2.23
CA LYS A 318 -40.17 26.22 -1.65
C LYS A 318 -40.91 27.08 -2.68
N GLY A 319 -40.60 26.94 -3.97
CA GLY A 319 -41.32 27.58 -5.08
C GLY A 319 -42.46 26.70 -5.59
N ALA A 320 -43.59 26.64 -4.88
CA ALA A 320 -44.74 25.91 -5.39
C ALA A 320 -45.36 26.60 -6.63
N ARG A 321 -45.58 25.80 -7.69
CA ARG A 321 -46.27 26.06 -8.96
C ARG A 321 -45.43 26.69 -10.09
N SER A 322 -44.59 25.88 -10.70
CA SER A 322 -44.46 25.88 -12.17
C SER A 322 -44.70 24.45 -12.67
N VAL A 323 -45.41 24.36 -13.78
CA VAL A 323 -45.96 23.14 -14.41
C VAL A 323 -44.91 22.04 -14.51
N ALA A 324 -45.31 20.81 -14.13
CA ALA A 324 -44.51 19.59 -14.16
C ALA A 324 -43.59 19.51 -15.39
N THR A 325 -42.27 19.56 -15.16
CA THR A 325 -41.27 19.24 -16.17
C THR A 325 -40.19 18.34 -15.55
N GLY A 326 -40.38 17.02 -15.71
CA GLY A 326 -39.36 16.04 -16.08
C GLY A 326 -38.04 15.87 -15.30
N SER A 327 -37.78 16.52 -14.16
CA SER A 327 -36.43 16.47 -13.56
C SER A 327 -36.05 15.08 -13.00
N THR A 328 -36.96 14.40 -12.31
CA THR A 328 -36.72 13.03 -11.79
C THR A 328 -36.61 12.01 -12.91
N THR A 329 -37.35 12.21 -14.01
CA THR A 329 -37.26 11.34 -15.19
C THR A 329 -35.96 11.55 -15.94
N VAL A 330 -35.39 12.76 -16.00
CA VAL A 330 -34.10 12.99 -16.68
C VAL A 330 -32.93 12.34 -15.95
N ALA A 331 -32.92 12.37 -14.61
CA ALA A 331 -31.94 11.64 -13.81
C ALA A 331 -32.05 10.12 -14.06
N VAL A 332 -33.24 9.55 -13.88
CA VAL A 332 -33.49 8.11 -14.13
C VAL A 332 -33.22 7.72 -15.59
N SER A 333 -33.58 8.55 -16.58
CA SER A 333 -33.29 8.31 -18.00
C SER A 333 -31.79 8.38 -18.30
N ALA A 334 -31.06 9.34 -17.72
CA ALA A 334 -29.60 9.41 -17.82
C ALA A 334 -28.93 8.19 -17.16
N PHE A 335 -29.47 7.69 -16.04
CA PHE A 335 -28.96 6.47 -15.38
C PHE A 335 -29.33 5.17 -16.09
N THR A 336 -30.52 5.10 -16.69
CA THR A 336 -30.94 3.94 -17.50
C THR A 336 -30.11 3.87 -18.79
N ALA A 337 -29.85 5.02 -19.43
CA ALA A 337 -28.93 5.12 -20.57
C ALA A 337 -27.45 4.86 -20.16
N TRP A 338 -27.06 5.19 -18.93
CA TRP A 338 -25.77 4.80 -18.35
C TRP A 338 -25.67 3.29 -18.08
N SER A 339 -26.79 2.58 -17.93
CA SER A 339 -26.83 1.12 -17.71
C SER A 339 -26.95 0.28 -18.99
N LYS A 340 -27.41 0.88 -20.09
CA LYS A 340 -27.62 0.25 -21.41
C LYS A 340 -26.96 1.11 -22.47
N ASP A 341 -25.78 0.68 -22.92
CA ASP A 341 -25.04 1.11 -24.12
C ASP A 341 -25.05 2.60 -24.52
N GLY A 342 -23.83 3.15 -24.60
CA GLY A 342 -23.56 4.57 -24.79
C GLY A 342 -24.14 5.17 -26.06
N SER A 343 -24.88 6.27 -25.92
CA SER A 343 -24.85 7.43 -26.81
C SER A 343 -25.89 8.46 -26.35
N VAL A 344 -25.54 9.30 -25.38
CA VAL A 344 -26.09 10.67 -25.31
C VAL A 344 -25.06 11.59 -24.66
N LYS A 345 -24.46 12.47 -25.47
CA LYS A 345 -23.74 13.65 -24.98
C LYS A 345 -24.74 14.58 -24.29
N SER A 346 -24.60 14.71 -22.98
CA SER A 346 -25.24 15.78 -22.22
C SER A 346 -24.14 16.64 -21.62
N SER A 347 -23.83 17.73 -22.31
CA SER A 347 -22.82 18.74 -21.92
C SER A 347 -23.26 19.59 -20.71
N GLY A 348 -24.25 19.14 -19.93
CA GLY A 348 -24.77 19.83 -18.75
C GLY A 348 -25.23 18.94 -17.59
N SER A 349 -25.12 17.60 -17.67
CA SER A 349 -25.63 16.67 -16.64
C SER A 349 -24.57 16.12 -15.68
N GLY A 350 -23.42 16.78 -15.57
CA GLY A 350 -22.34 16.36 -14.67
C GLY A 350 -22.78 16.27 -13.21
N GLU A 351 -23.64 17.21 -12.79
CA GLU A 351 -24.11 17.43 -11.42
C GLU A 351 -25.14 16.37 -10.98
N SER A 352 -26.03 15.93 -11.88
CA SER A 352 -27.06 14.92 -11.60
C SER A 352 -26.48 13.55 -11.22
N ILE A 353 -25.28 13.23 -11.71
CA ILE A 353 -24.66 11.91 -11.57
C ILE A 353 -23.86 11.76 -10.26
N LEU A 354 -23.43 12.87 -9.64
CA LEU A 354 -22.66 12.85 -8.38
C LEU A 354 -23.57 12.96 -7.13
N THR A 355 -24.78 12.41 -7.19
CA THR A 355 -25.78 12.49 -6.13
C THR A 355 -25.90 11.18 -5.34
N MET A 356 -26.44 11.24 -4.12
CA MET A 356 -26.72 10.03 -3.33
C MET A 356 -27.73 9.12 -4.04
N GLU A 357 -28.77 9.70 -4.65
CA GLU A 357 -29.80 8.96 -5.39
C GLU A 357 -29.19 8.15 -6.55
N ALA A 358 -28.18 8.70 -7.24
CA ALA A 358 -27.44 8.01 -8.29
C ALA A 358 -26.70 6.77 -7.79
N LEU A 359 -26.03 6.91 -6.64
CA LEU A 359 -25.27 5.83 -6.03
C LEU A 359 -26.19 4.71 -5.57
N GLU A 360 -27.29 5.05 -4.87
CA GLU A 360 -28.28 4.07 -4.40
C GLU A 360 -28.91 3.30 -5.57
N TYR A 361 -29.25 4.00 -6.66
CA TYR A 361 -29.76 3.34 -7.86
C TYR A 361 -28.79 2.30 -8.45
N VAL A 362 -27.49 2.60 -8.48
CA VAL A 362 -26.47 1.65 -8.96
C VAL A 362 -26.31 0.48 -7.99
N LEU A 363 -26.29 0.76 -6.68
CA LEU A 363 -26.18 -0.27 -5.65
C LEU A 363 -27.35 -1.26 -5.69
N GLU A 364 -28.58 -0.78 -5.94
CA GLU A 364 -29.77 -1.62 -6.02
C GLU A 364 -29.86 -2.42 -7.32
N ARG A 365 -29.50 -1.83 -8.45
CA ARG A 365 -29.81 -2.40 -9.77
C ARG A 365 -28.67 -3.16 -10.41
N ASN A 366 -27.44 -2.68 -10.28
CA ASN A 366 -26.25 -3.35 -10.81
C ASN A 366 -24.97 -2.90 -10.08
N PRO A 367 -24.70 -3.43 -8.86
CA PRO A 367 -23.53 -3.06 -8.07
C PRO A 367 -22.21 -3.63 -8.61
N GLU A 368 -22.26 -4.62 -9.50
CA GLU A 368 -21.09 -5.41 -9.91
C GLU A 368 -19.97 -4.57 -10.56
N PRO A 369 -20.23 -3.66 -11.53
CA PRO A 369 -19.18 -2.84 -12.11
C PRO A 369 -18.52 -1.90 -11.08
N LEU A 370 -19.31 -1.39 -10.13
CA LEU A 370 -18.81 -0.54 -9.05
C LEU A 370 -17.97 -1.36 -8.07
N GLN A 371 -18.37 -2.59 -7.76
CA GLN A 371 -17.61 -3.51 -6.92
C GLN A 371 -16.27 -3.88 -7.57
N GLN A 372 -16.27 -4.27 -8.85
CA GLN A 372 -15.05 -4.59 -9.59
C GLN A 372 -14.10 -3.39 -9.68
N PHE A 373 -14.62 -2.19 -9.96
CA PHE A 373 -13.82 -0.98 -9.94
C PHE A 373 -13.21 -0.72 -8.56
N SER A 374 -14.03 -0.82 -7.52
CA SER A 374 -13.60 -0.59 -6.14
C SER A 374 -12.53 -1.60 -5.72
N ALA A 375 -12.66 -2.87 -6.09
CA ALA A 375 -11.69 -3.91 -5.75
C ALA A 375 -10.38 -3.82 -6.56
N LEU A 376 -10.48 -3.64 -7.88
CA LEU A 376 -9.34 -3.76 -8.78
C LEU A 376 -8.56 -2.45 -8.97
N ARG A 377 -9.20 -1.31 -8.76
CA ARG A 377 -8.65 0.01 -9.13
C ARG A 377 -8.58 0.99 -7.96
N ASP A 378 -9.59 1.02 -7.09
CA ASP A 378 -9.62 1.91 -5.92
C ASP A 378 -9.13 1.24 -4.62
N PHE A 379 -9.06 -0.10 -4.61
CA PHE A 379 -8.74 -0.94 -3.44
C PHE A 379 -9.61 -0.65 -2.21
N SER A 380 -10.90 -0.47 -2.47
CA SER A 380 -11.94 -0.14 -1.48
C SER A 380 -13.17 -1.06 -1.64
N GLY A 381 -12.96 -2.30 -2.14
CA GLY A 381 -14.01 -3.26 -2.46
C GLY A 381 -14.86 -3.66 -1.25
N GLU A 382 -14.26 -3.64 -0.06
CA GLU A 382 -14.93 -3.96 1.21
C GLU A 382 -16.14 -3.07 1.49
N ASN A 383 -16.11 -1.80 1.08
CA ASN A 383 -17.23 -0.88 1.29
C ASN A 383 -18.45 -1.28 0.45
N ILE A 384 -18.25 -1.64 -0.82
CA ILE A 384 -19.35 -2.07 -1.70
C ILE A 384 -19.86 -3.45 -1.29
N ALA A 385 -18.95 -4.36 -0.93
CA ALA A 385 -19.31 -5.69 -0.45
C ALA A 385 -20.11 -5.64 0.86
N PHE A 386 -19.73 -4.77 1.81
CA PHE A 386 -20.50 -4.53 3.04
C PHE A 386 -21.90 -4.00 2.72
N LEU A 387 -22.03 -2.98 1.87
CA LEU A 387 -23.33 -2.42 1.49
C LEU A 387 -24.23 -3.47 0.83
N ARG A 388 -23.66 -4.33 -0.03
CA ARG A 388 -24.38 -5.44 -0.65
C ARG A 388 -24.83 -6.48 0.38
N ALA A 389 -23.94 -6.87 1.30
CA ALA A 389 -24.25 -7.84 2.35
C ALA A 389 -25.34 -7.34 3.30
N VAL A 390 -25.30 -6.06 3.68
CA VAL A 390 -26.35 -5.42 4.50
C VAL A 390 -27.67 -5.34 3.75
N ALA A 391 -27.66 -4.98 2.46
CA ALA A 391 -28.87 -4.93 1.64
C ALA A 391 -29.52 -6.32 1.49
N GLU A 392 -28.72 -7.37 1.25
CA GLU A 392 -29.19 -8.76 1.18
C GLU A 392 -29.74 -9.23 2.52
N TRP A 393 -29.04 -8.94 3.62
CA TRP A 393 -29.52 -9.25 4.96
C TRP A 393 -30.86 -8.57 5.26
N LYS A 394 -31.00 -7.26 4.95
CA LYS A 394 -32.25 -6.51 5.12
C LYS A 394 -33.39 -7.05 4.26
N ALA A 395 -33.12 -7.40 3.00
CA ALA A 395 -34.11 -8.01 2.11
C ALA A 395 -34.58 -9.39 2.60
N SER A 396 -33.74 -10.09 3.36
CA SER A 396 -34.05 -11.39 3.94
C SER A 396 -34.86 -11.33 5.25
N LEU A 397 -35.09 -10.13 5.81
CA LEU A 397 -35.87 -9.96 7.04
C LEU A 397 -37.38 -10.16 6.77
N PRO A 398 -38.06 -11.09 7.47
CA PRO A 398 -39.50 -11.25 7.33
C PRO A 398 -40.29 -10.07 7.95
N PRO A 399 -41.52 -9.80 7.49
CA PRO A 399 -42.38 -8.77 8.05
C PRO A 399 -42.67 -8.93 9.56
N ALA A 400 -42.64 -10.17 10.06
CA ALA A 400 -43.01 -10.53 11.43
C ALA A 400 -41.99 -10.14 12.51
N VAL A 401 -40.75 -9.81 12.15
CA VAL A 401 -39.68 -9.41 13.10
C VAL A 401 -39.87 -7.96 13.59
N ARG A 402 -40.78 -7.20 12.98
CA ARG A 402 -41.11 -5.81 13.36
C ARG A 402 -42.14 -5.68 14.47
N ASP A 403 -42.76 -6.80 14.89
CA ASP A 403 -43.85 -6.81 15.87
C ASP A 403 -43.41 -7.54 17.17
N PRO A 404 -43.16 -6.82 18.28
CA PRO A 404 -42.66 -7.41 19.52
C PRO A 404 -43.62 -8.41 20.17
N GLU A 405 -44.92 -8.37 19.84
CA GLU A 405 -45.92 -9.30 20.41
C GLU A 405 -45.88 -10.72 19.81
N LYS A 406 -45.28 -10.92 18.62
CA LYS A 406 -45.20 -12.24 17.94
C LYS A 406 -43.92 -13.03 18.23
N ILE A 407 -43.02 -12.50 19.06
CA ILE A 407 -41.69 -13.08 19.35
C ILE A 407 -41.77 -14.33 20.28
N LYS A 408 -42.96 -14.67 20.79
CA LYS A 408 -43.16 -15.80 21.72
C LYS A 408 -43.21 -17.18 21.07
N ASP A 409 -43.37 -17.26 19.75
CA ASP A 409 -43.39 -18.54 19.03
C ASP A 409 -41.97 -19.09 18.80
N ALA A 410 -41.76 -20.38 19.06
CA ALA A 410 -40.46 -21.05 18.91
C ALA A 410 -39.89 -20.95 17.48
N SER A 411 -40.75 -20.97 16.46
CA SER A 411 -40.38 -20.81 15.06
C SER A 411 -39.88 -19.39 14.73
N VAL A 412 -40.39 -18.36 15.43
CA VAL A 412 -39.94 -16.97 15.28
C VAL A 412 -38.60 -16.79 15.97
N GLN A 413 -38.37 -17.42 17.12
CA GLN A 413 -37.07 -17.38 17.81
C GLN A 413 -35.94 -18.04 17.02
N GLU A 414 -36.19 -19.18 16.38
CA GLU A 414 -35.20 -19.82 15.48
C GLU A 414 -34.85 -18.89 14.32
N LEU A 415 -35.86 -18.25 13.73
CA LEU A 415 -35.67 -17.34 12.60
C LEU A 415 -34.89 -16.07 13.01
N VAL A 416 -35.19 -15.48 14.17
CA VAL A 416 -34.42 -14.34 14.71
C VAL A 416 -32.96 -14.75 14.98
N ARG A 417 -32.72 -15.97 15.47
CA ARG A 417 -31.36 -16.51 15.67
C ARG A 417 -30.61 -16.70 14.35
N GLU A 418 -31.26 -17.18 13.30
CA GLU A 418 -30.65 -17.25 11.96
C GLU A 418 -30.26 -15.86 11.45
N ARG A 419 -31.12 -14.84 11.65
CA ARG A 419 -30.81 -13.45 11.25
C ARG A 419 -29.69 -12.84 12.08
N PHE A 420 -29.65 -13.14 13.37
CA PHE A 420 -28.53 -12.74 14.24
C PHE A 420 -27.22 -13.37 13.77
N ASN A 421 -27.22 -14.66 13.44
CA ASN A 421 -26.04 -15.35 12.91
C ASN A 421 -25.59 -14.77 11.57
N SER A 422 -26.53 -14.43 10.69
CA SER A 422 -26.22 -13.75 9.43
C SER A 422 -25.63 -12.35 9.66
N ALA A 423 -26.18 -11.56 10.59
CA ALA A 423 -25.64 -10.26 10.98
C ALA A 423 -24.26 -10.38 11.65
N LEU A 424 -24.06 -11.40 12.50
CA LEU A 424 -22.78 -11.69 13.15
C LEU A 424 -21.70 -11.97 12.11
N ARG A 425 -22.02 -12.69 11.03
CA ARG A 425 -21.08 -12.91 9.90
C ARG A 425 -20.71 -11.62 9.18
N ILE A 426 -21.66 -10.70 9.00
CA ILE A 426 -21.38 -9.38 8.41
C ILE A 426 -20.42 -8.61 9.33
N TYR A 427 -20.68 -8.62 10.64
CA TYR A 427 -19.79 -8.01 11.62
C TYR A 427 -18.38 -8.60 11.56
N THR A 428 -18.24 -9.93 11.58
CA THR A 428 -16.91 -10.56 11.57
C THR A 428 -16.16 -10.39 10.28
N ASN A 429 -16.86 -10.33 9.14
CA ASN A 429 -16.22 -10.25 7.83
C ASN A 429 -15.84 -8.82 7.42
N PHE A 430 -16.56 -7.81 7.92
CA PHE A 430 -16.37 -6.41 7.46
C PHE A 430 -16.07 -5.41 8.58
N VAL A 431 -16.48 -5.66 9.83
CA VAL A 431 -16.44 -4.64 10.90
C VAL A 431 -15.42 -4.98 11.99
N SER A 432 -15.33 -6.25 12.38
CA SER A 432 -14.49 -6.72 13.49
C SER A 432 -13.04 -6.31 13.29
N SER A 433 -12.47 -5.61 14.28
CA SER A 433 -11.05 -5.21 14.28
C SER A 433 -10.09 -6.41 14.30
N ARG A 434 -10.61 -7.59 14.66
CA ARG A 434 -9.84 -8.81 14.96
C ARG A 434 -10.00 -9.90 13.90
N ASP A 435 -11.14 -9.93 13.21
CA ASP A 435 -11.50 -11.00 12.29
C ASP A 435 -11.57 -10.55 10.83
N ALA A 436 -11.98 -9.31 10.56
CA ALA A 436 -12.17 -8.86 9.19
C ALA A 436 -10.81 -8.62 8.51
N GLU A 437 -10.61 -9.27 7.35
CA GLU A 437 -9.41 -9.12 6.52
C GLU A 437 -9.29 -7.71 5.93
N PHE A 438 -10.43 -7.16 5.48
CA PHE A 438 -10.57 -5.78 5.02
C PHE A 438 -11.71 -5.10 5.79
N GLN A 439 -11.33 -4.33 6.80
CA GLN A 439 -12.29 -3.60 7.65
C GLN A 439 -12.85 -2.37 6.94
N VAL A 440 -14.16 -2.16 7.05
CA VAL A 440 -14.80 -0.93 6.61
C VAL A 440 -14.42 0.24 7.53
N ASN A 441 -14.23 1.42 6.94
CA ASN A 441 -13.79 2.60 7.67
C ASN A 441 -14.96 3.28 8.39
N LEU A 442 -15.26 2.84 9.60
CA LEU A 442 -16.33 3.38 10.46
C LEU A 442 -15.80 4.37 11.50
N SER A 443 -16.68 5.24 11.99
CA SER A 443 -16.37 6.09 13.14
C SER A 443 -16.21 5.23 14.40
N SER A 444 -15.41 5.71 15.37
CA SER A 444 -15.26 5.01 16.66
C SER A 444 -16.59 4.82 17.41
N GLN A 445 -17.58 5.70 17.16
CA GLN A 445 -18.91 5.59 17.75
C GLN A 445 -19.70 4.44 17.13
N ASP A 446 -19.74 4.36 15.80
CA ASP A 446 -20.48 3.31 15.07
C ASP A 446 -19.84 1.94 15.31
N LEU A 447 -18.51 1.89 15.31
CA LEU A 447 -17.76 0.67 15.62
C LEU A 447 -18.06 0.16 17.03
N ARG A 448 -18.06 1.04 18.05
CA ARG A 448 -18.40 0.65 19.43
C ARG A 448 -19.82 0.16 19.59
N LYS A 449 -20.78 0.74 18.86
CA LYS A 449 -22.18 0.27 18.87
C LYS A 449 -22.26 -1.16 18.36
N LEU A 450 -21.59 -1.46 17.24
CA LEU A 450 -21.57 -2.80 16.67
C LEU A 450 -20.77 -3.79 17.54
N GLU A 451 -19.65 -3.37 18.12
CA GLU A 451 -18.89 -4.17 19.10
C GLU A 451 -19.76 -4.54 20.31
N ALA A 452 -20.54 -3.61 20.84
CA ALA A 452 -21.42 -3.88 21.99
C ALA A 452 -22.48 -4.95 21.70
N VAL A 453 -22.90 -5.10 20.45
CA VAL A 453 -23.90 -6.09 20.03
C VAL A 453 -23.26 -7.42 19.65
N PHE A 454 -22.14 -7.41 18.91
CA PHE A 454 -21.64 -8.63 18.27
C PHE A 454 -20.33 -9.17 18.83
N GLU A 455 -19.52 -8.38 19.54
CA GLU A 455 -18.16 -8.78 19.91
C GLU A 455 -18.14 -9.99 20.87
N SER A 456 -19.02 -10.00 21.87
CA SER A 456 -19.12 -11.14 22.80
C SER A 456 -19.49 -12.44 22.08
N SER A 457 -20.47 -12.39 21.17
CA SER A 457 -20.89 -13.55 20.36
C SER A 457 -19.80 -13.97 19.39
N ALA A 458 -19.07 -13.02 18.79
CA ALA A 458 -17.93 -13.29 17.93
C ALA A 458 -16.79 -13.98 18.69
N ARG A 459 -16.49 -13.56 19.93
CA ARG A 459 -15.47 -14.23 20.75
C ARG A 459 -15.84 -15.65 21.15
N ILE A 460 -17.12 -15.91 21.41
CA ILE A 460 -17.61 -17.26 21.71
C ILE A 460 -17.43 -18.18 20.48
N LEU A 461 -17.68 -17.66 19.28
CA LEU A 461 -17.68 -18.46 18.05
C LEU A 461 -16.28 -18.63 17.43
N TYR A 462 -15.46 -17.57 17.45
CA TYR A 462 -14.18 -17.51 16.75
C TYR A 462 -12.95 -17.46 17.69
N GLY A 463 -13.18 -17.45 19.00
CA GLY A 463 -12.12 -17.37 20.02
C GLY A 463 -11.54 -15.96 20.20
N ASP A 464 -10.70 -15.80 21.22
CA ASP A 464 -10.08 -14.52 21.53
C ASP A 464 -8.84 -14.28 20.66
N LYS A 465 -8.90 -13.24 19.82
CA LYS A 465 -7.82 -12.81 18.92
C LYS A 465 -7.27 -11.46 19.36
N ARG A 466 -5.99 -11.18 19.06
CA ARG A 466 -5.31 -9.94 19.47
C ARG A 466 -6.00 -8.72 18.86
N ASN A 467 -6.21 -7.68 19.68
CA ASN A 467 -6.75 -6.40 19.24
C ASN A 467 -5.76 -5.67 18.31
N VAL A 468 -6.24 -5.19 17.16
CA VAL A 468 -5.45 -4.51 16.11
C VAL A 468 -5.94 -3.07 15.98
N ASP A 469 -5.03 -2.10 15.84
CA ASP A 469 -5.38 -0.70 15.63
C ASP A 469 -6.08 -0.50 14.27
N PRO A 470 -7.35 -0.03 14.23
CA PRO A 470 -8.08 0.22 12.99
C PRO A 470 -7.44 1.28 12.07
N ALA A 471 -6.60 2.18 12.62
CA ALA A 471 -5.89 3.18 11.84
C ALA A 471 -4.66 2.59 11.11
N THR A 472 -4.12 1.48 11.61
CA THR A 472 -2.97 0.79 11.04
C THR A 472 -3.13 -0.74 11.08
N PRO A 473 -4.16 -1.30 10.41
CA PRO A 473 -4.49 -2.72 10.53
C PRO A 473 -3.37 -3.63 10.01
N PHE A 474 -2.48 -3.08 9.18
CA PHE A 474 -1.35 -3.77 8.57
C PHE A 474 0.02 -3.48 9.23
N ASP A 475 0.12 -2.57 10.22
CA ASP A 475 1.40 -2.19 10.87
C ASP A 475 1.65 -2.89 12.22
N SER A 476 0.82 -3.85 12.63
CA SER A 476 0.92 -4.51 13.94
C SER A 476 2.13 -5.46 14.08
N PHE A 477 3.34 -4.90 14.13
CA PHE A 477 4.60 -5.55 14.50
C PHE A 477 5.52 -4.68 15.37
N ALA A 478 4.97 -3.80 16.20
CA ALA A 478 5.76 -3.20 17.28
C ALA A 478 6.03 -4.25 18.37
N MET A 479 7.30 -4.65 18.48
CA MET A 479 8.00 -5.41 19.53
C MET A 479 7.17 -6.14 20.60
N THR A 480 7.32 -7.46 20.64
CA THR A 480 6.86 -8.35 21.71
C THR A 480 7.50 -7.99 23.06
N THR A 481 6.72 -7.47 24.00
CA THR A 481 6.95 -7.74 25.43
C THR A 481 5.89 -8.73 25.90
N LYS A 482 6.33 -9.95 26.21
CA LYS A 482 5.51 -10.99 26.83
C LYS A 482 5.00 -10.47 28.18
N VAL A 483 3.71 -10.16 28.28
CA VAL A 483 3.06 -10.08 29.59
C VAL A 483 2.80 -11.52 30.02
N LYS A 484 3.55 -11.96 31.04
CA LYS A 484 3.27 -13.18 31.79
C LYS A 484 2.03 -12.90 32.64
N SER A 485 0.92 -13.59 32.39
CA SER A 485 -0.11 -13.79 33.41
C SER A 485 0.14 -15.14 34.09
N SER A 486 0.67 -15.08 35.30
CA SER A 486 0.83 -16.20 36.22
C SER A 486 -0.43 -16.37 37.07
N SER A 487 -0.99 -17.57 37.11
CA SER A 487 -1.58 -18.15 38.32
C SER A 487 -1.52 -19.68 38.20
N ALA A 488 -0.96 -20.31 39.24
CA ALA A 488 -0.48 -21.68 39.27
C ALA A 488 -1.55 -22.72 39.64
N SER A 489 -1.35 -23.97 39.19
CA SER A 489 -1.34 -25.14 40.10
C SER A 489 -0.64 -26.32 39.43
N SER A 490 0.34 -26.87 40.12
CA SER A 490 1.07 -28.10 39.83
C SER A 490 0.21 -29.35 40.02
N HIS A 491 0.19 -30.26 39.05
CA HIS A 491 0.45 -31.69 39.23
C HIS A 491 0.41 -32.40 37.87
N GLY A 492 1.34 -33.32 37.64
CA GLY A 492 1.66 -33.87 36.33
C GLY A 492 0.61 -34.82 35.75
N SER A 493 0.65 -34.96 34.43
CA SER A 493 0.74 -36.24 33.73
C SER A 493 0.94 -35.95 32.26
N GLU A 494 1.85 -36.72 31.67
CA GLU A 494 2.08 -36.77 30.23
C GLU A 494 0.77 -37.15 29.52
N THR A 495 0.37 -36.34 28.54
CA THR A 495 -0.38 -36.74 27.34
C THR A 495 -0.31 -35.57 26.37
N GLY A 496 0.65 -35.65 25.44
CA GLY A 496 0.72 -34.73 24.32
C GLY A 496 -0.45 -34.98 23.39
N ILE A 497 -1.44 -34.10 23.40
CA ILE A 497 -2.53 -34.10 22.42
C ILE A 497 -2.84 -32.65 22.01
N MET A 498 -2.51 -32.37 20.75
CA MET A 498 -3.17 -31.45 19.80
C MET A 498 -3.48 -30.01 20.24
N THR A 499 -2.60 -29.07 19.90
CA THR A 499 -2.91 -27.62 19.93
C THR A 499 -2.61 -26.88 18.62
N GLU A 500 -2.13 -27.55 17.56
CA GLU A 500 -1.84 -26.90 16.27
C GLU A 500 -2.85 -27.24 15.15
N SER A 501 -3.73 -28.25 15.33
CA SER A 501 -4.78 -28.59 14.36
C SER A 501 -6.02 -27.68 14.44
N ILE A 502 -6.18 -26.90 15.51
CA ILE A 502 -7.42 -26.14 15.75
C ILE A 502 -7.51 -24.87 14.90
N ASN A 503 -6.40 -24.20 14.55
CA ASN A 503 -6.50 -22.87 13.94
C ASN A 503 -7.03 -22.85 12.49
N ASN A 504 -6.72 -23.86 11.68
CA ASN A 504 -7.24 -23.94 10.30
C ASN A 504 -8.59 -24.64 10.23
N ASP A 505 -8.87 -25.54 11.18
CA ASP A 505 -10.19 -26.15 11.32
C ASP A 505 -11.20 -25.14 11.90
N VAL A 506 -10.79 -24.16 12.71
CA VAL A 506 -11.67 -23.10 13.25
C VAL A 506 -12.16 -22.11 12.19
N GLU A 507 -11.41 -21.82 11.13
CA GLU A 507 -11.92 -20.98 10.02
C GLU A 507 -12.95 -21.74 9.16
N GLN A 508 -12.73 -23.02 8.86
CA GLN A 508 -13.70 -23.85 8.11
C GLN A 508 -14.89 -24.34 8.96
N ILE A 509 -14.71 -24.52 10.27
CA ILE A 509 -15.78 -24.84 11.23
C ILE A 509 -16.55 -23.56 11.58
N GLY A 510 -15.89 -22.40 11.73
CA GLY A 510 -16.51 -21.11 12.03
C GLY A 510 -17.46 -20.60 10.94
N ASP A 511 -17.24 -21.00 9.69
CA ASP A 511 -18.13 -20.67 8.57
C ASP A 511 -19.44 -21.51 8.58
N LYS A 512 -19.46 -22.61 9.35
CA LYS A 512 -20.64 -23.48 9.58
C LYS A 512 -21.17 -23.46 11.01
N ALA A 513 -20.38 -22.98 11.97
CA ALA A 513 -20.78 -22.89 13.35
C ALA A 513 -21.78 -21.73 13.51
N LEU A 514 -22.90 -22.02 14.14
CA LEU A 514 -23.92 -21.03 14.49
C LEU A 514 -23.78 -20.70 15.97
N TYR A 515 -23.90 -19.42 16.30
CA TYR A 515 -24.07 -18.95 17.65
C TYR A 515 -25.45 -19.36 18.18
N TRP A 516 -25.45 -20.13 19.28
CA TRP A 516 -26.65 -20.65 19.95
C TRP A 516 -26.94 -19.99 21.31
N GLY A 517 -26.15 -18.99 21.70
CA GLY A 517 -26.36 -18.28 22.97
C GLY A 517 -27.52 -17.28 22.92
N ASP A 518 -27.58 -16.45 23.96
CA ASP A 518 -28.58 -15.39 24.11
C ASP A 518 -28.34 -14.25 23.12
N ILE A 519 -29.40 -13.77 22.48
CA ILE A 519 -29.34 -12.66 21.54
C ILE A 519 -29.29 -11.35 22.35
N PRO A 520 -28.27 -10.50 22.17
CA PRO A 520 -28.15 -9.26 22.93
C PRO A 520 -29.33 -8.31 22.68
N GLU A 521 -29.75 -7.60 23.73
CA GLU A 521 -30.91 -6.68 23.70
C GLU A 521 -30.78 -5.54 22.67
N GLY A 522 -29.55 -5.21 22.26
CA GLY A 522 -29.27 -4.18 21.26
C GLY A 522 -29.39 -4.64 19.80
N PHE A 523 -29.78 -5.89 19.54
CA PHE A 523 -29.98 -6.39 18.17
C PHE A 523 -31.39 -6.09 17.66
N ASP A 524 -31.48 -5.31 16.58
CA ASP A 524 -32.73 -4.99 15.90
C ASP A 524 -32.59 -5.00 14.36
N ALA A 525 -33.68 -4.71 13.66
CA ALA A 525 -33.71 -4.65 12.18
C ALA A 525 -32.90 -3.48 11.60
N GLY A 526 -32.56 -2.48 12.42
CA GLY A 526 -31.82 -1.27 12.06
C GLY A 526 -30.37 -1.26 12.57
N VAL A 527 -29.86 -2.39 13.08
CA VAL A 527 -28.54 -2.48 13.74
C VAL A 527 -27.38 -1.97 12.87
N PHE A 528 -27.52 -2.05 11.55
CA PHE A 528 -26.53 -1.56 10.58
C PHE A 528 -26.87 -0.19 9.96
N ASP A 529 -27.97 0.47 10.29
CA ASP A 529 -28.44 1.68 9.59
C ASP A 529 -27.43 2.83 9.64
N ASP A 530 -26.89 3.10 10.84
CA ASP A 530 -25.86 4.13 11.04
C ASP A 530 -24.58 3.81 10.24
N ALA A 531 -24.15 2.55 10.29
CA ALA A 531 -22.95 2.08 9.58
C ALA A 531 -23.15 2.11 8.06
N GLU A 532 -24.31 1.67 7.56
CA GLU A 532 -24.67 1.71 6.15
C GLU A 532 -24.68 3.15 5.63
N GLY A 533 -25.31 4.08 6.36
CA GLY A 533 -25.33 5.50 6.00
C GLY A 533 -23.93 6.12 5.95
N SER A 534 -23.08 5.78 6.94
CA SER A 534 -21.68 6.23 7.01
C SER A 534 -20.86 5.72 5.81
N ILE A 535 -20.97 4.43 5.48
CA ILE A 535 -20.26 3.83 4.35
C ILE A 535 -20.81 4.31 3.00
N LYS A 536 -22.12 4.49 2.83
CA LYS A 536 -22.70 5.10 1.63
C LYS A 536 -22.13 6.50 1.39
N TYR A 537 -22.06 7.33 2.43
CA TYR A 537 -21.46 8.66 2.32
C TYR A 537 -19.97 8.61 2.00
N LEU A 538 -19.22 7.66 2.59
CA LEU A 538 -17.82 7.43 2.28
C LEU A 538 -17.62 7.06 0.80
N VAL A 539 -18.41 6.13 0.29
CA VAL A 539 -18.39 5.71 -1.12
C VAL A 539 -18.75 6.87 -2.04
N LEU A 540 -19.81 7.62 -1.72
CA LEU A 540 -20.27 8.77 -2.50
C LEU A 540 -19.19 9.85 -2.64
N THR A 541 -18.40 10.08 -1.58
CA THR A 541 -17.42 11.16 -1.54
C THR A 541 -16.01 10.78 -2.02
N ASN A 542 -15.68 9.48 -2.06
CA ASN A 542 -14.33 9.02 -2.40
C ASN A 542 -14.28 8.11 -3.63
N THR A 543 -15.09 7.06 -3.68
CA THR A 543 -15.03 6.02 -4.74
C THR A 543 -15.91 6.37 -5.93
N TRP A 544 -17.14 6.84 -5.67
CA TRP A 544 -18.13 7.18 -6.70
C TRP A 544 -17.63 8.23 -7.71
N PRO A 545 -16.98 9.35 -7.30
CA PRO A 545 -16.50 10.35 -8.25
C PRO A 545 -15.40 9.80 -9.18
N LYS A 546 -14.54 8.91 -8.65
CA LYS A 546 -13.50 8.24 -9.43
C LYS A 546 -14.11 7.27 -10.43
N PHE A 547 -15.10 6.49 -10.01
CA PHE A 547 -15.82 5.56 -10.89
C PHE A 547 -16.52 6.29 -12.03
N VAL A 548 -17.25 7.36 -11.73
CA VAL A 548 -17.94 8.19 -12.74
C VAL A 548 -16.94 8.79 -13.72
N LYS A 549 -15.81 9.32 -13.23
CA LYS A 549 -14.75 9.88 -14.08
C LYS A 549 -14.10 8.81 -14.98
N ASP A 550 -13.76 7.65 -14.42
CA ASP A 550 -13.15 6.54 -15.17
C ASP A 550 -14.07 6.05 -16.29
N ARG A 551 -15.37 5.91 -16.01
CA ARG A 551 -16.34 5.48 -17.01
C ARG A 551 -16.55 6.52 -18.11
N ARG A 552 -16.55 7.83 -17.79
CA ARG A 552 -16.57 8.91 -18.81
C ARG A 552 -15.34 8.85 -19.71
N CYS A 553 -14.15 8.76 -19.13
CA CYS A 553 -12.91 8.66 -19.91
C CYS A 553 -12.86 7.39 -20.79
N SER A 554 -13.40 6.27 -20.31
CA SER A 554 -13.49 5.03 -21.10
C SER A 554 -14.44 5.18 -22.30
N ILE A 555 -15.57 5.88 -22.12
CA ILE A 555 -16.53 6.14 -23.20
C ILE A 555 -15.90 7.07 -24.25
N ASP A 556 -15.29 8.17 -23.82
CA ASP A 556 -14.63 9.13 -24.71
C ASP A 556 -13.49 8.47 -25.53
N SER A 557 -12.79 7.51 -24.93
CA SER A 557 -11.72 6.75 -25.60
C SER A 557 -12.26 5.78 -26.66
N ASN A 558 -13.39 5.11 -26.39
CA ASN A 558 -14.03 4.22 -27.36
C ASN A 558 -14.62 5.00 -28.54
N ASP A 559 -15.25 6.14 -28.29
CA ASP A 559 -15.79 7.02 -29.33
C ASP A 559 -14.69 7.53 -30.28
N THR A 560 -13.49 7.78 -29.74
CA THR A 560 -12.32 8.22 -30.53
C THR A 560 -11.79 7.09 -31.43
N LEU A 561 -11.85 5.84 -30.98
CA LEU A 561 -11.46 4.66 -31.76
C LEU A 561 -12.49 4.32 -32.85
N GLU A 562 -13.78 4.49 -32.58
CA GLU A 562 -14.84 4.29 -33.57
C GLU A 562 -14.82 5.35 -34.68
N ALA A 563 -14.54 6.62 -34.33
CA ALA A 563 -14.40 7.70 -35.31
C ALA A 563 -13.19 7.53 -36.26
N GLY A 564 -12.16 6.78 -35.85
CA GLY A 564 -10.97 6.51 -36.66
C GLY A 564 -11.11 5.37 -37.68
N ASN A 565 -12.13 4.53 -37.56
CA ASN A 565 -12.36 3.36 -38.43
C ASN A 565 -13.35 3.61 -39.59
N GLY A 566 -13.86 4.84 -39.73
CA GLY A 566 -14.69 5.24 -40.87
C GLY A 566 -13.84 5.48 -42.12
N ILE A 567 -13.52 4.43 -42.88
CA ILE A 567 -13.02 4.54 -44.24
C ILE A 567 -14.07 5.32 -45.06
N PRO A 568 -13.76 6.48 -45.66
CA PRO A 568 -14.70 7.16 -46.52
C PRO A 568 -14.83 6.37 -47.83
N THR A 569 -15.96 5.70 -48.00
CA THR A 569 -16.40 5.21 -49.31
C THR A 569 -16.76 6.42 -50.17
N ALA A 570 -15.77 6.92 -50.89
CA ALA A 570 -15.95 7.96 -51.90
C ALA A 570 -16.79 7.41 -53.07
N ARG A 571 -17.80 8.20 -53.44
CA ARG A 571 -18.44 8.18 -54.76
C ARG A 571 -17.52 8.75 -55.82
#